data_AF-A0A060HPH2-F1
#
_entry.id   AF-A0A060HPH2-F1
#
_cell.length_a   1.000
_cell.length_b   1.000
_cell.length_c   1.000
_cell.angle_alpha   90.00
_cell.angle_beta   90.00
_cell.angle_gamma   90.00
#
_symmetry.space_group_name_H-M   'P 1'
#
loop_
_entity.id
_entity.type
_entity.pdbx_description
1 polymer ?
#
loop_
_entity_poly.entity_id
_entity_poly.type
_entity_poly.pdbx_seq_one_letter_code
_entity_poly.pdbx_strand_id
1 'polypeptide(L)'
;MLNILHIWDQAGVACVLAKYQRRMQGCQSKVIITSNADKFGIYDFYSSSNNNNNNDDNDNIADVVASPQDFVGTCLKRAEKADVIHVHSRADMVPILRKRFGDSKVIVLHYHGTDIRGLRKYSLPHRSIASDIAIMAIYTARRIKNRSTNPQAQKMADRVVVATPDLLELAPPMSVYVPNPVDVDHFRPIRKNPAAGERTGQSDDEDNNSSTKALTFNTETADLQLVMQHFEKSRLPYELEVYDRTKNPIRYGDMPAFLGKYRAYVDIRYVNGKVLQNQSKTALEALACGLKVIDYRANVHTRLPPEHDPLGIASRLVGMYHNLLENKGARRLQL
;
A
#
# COMPACT_ATOMS: atom_id res chain seq x y z
N MET A 1 0.03 2.82 27.21
CA MET A 1 -0.56 2.19 26.01
C MET A 1 -0.58 3.24 24.92
N LEU A 2 0.00 2.98 23.76
CA LEU A 2 0.06 3.89 22.61
C LEU A 2 -1.12 3.62 21.68
N ASN A 3 -1.99 4.61 21.51
CA ASN A 3 -3.15 4.55 20.63
C ASN A 3 -2.85 5.20 19.28
N ILE A 4 -2.83 4.39 18.23
CA ILE A 4 -2.48 4.79 16.87
C ILE A 4 -3.76 4.76 16.03
N LEU A 5 -4.06 5.88 15.38
CA LEU A 5 -5.14 5.96 14.42
C LEU A 5 -4.57 6.19 13.03
N HIS A 6 -4.78 5.21 12.15
CA HIS A 6 -4.54 5.38 10.72
C HIS A 6 -5.79 5.96 10.04
N ILE A 7 -5.61 7.03 9.28
CA ILE A 7 -6.67 7.64 8.48
C ILE A 7 -6.36 7.37 7.01
N TRP A 8 -7.34 6.75 6.34
CA TRP A 8 -7.22 6.24 4.98
C TRP A 8 -6.24 5.07 4.88
N ASP A 9 -6.24 4.42 3.73
CA ASP A 9 -5.35 3.33 3.40
C ASP A 9 -5.05 3.35 1.90
N GLN A 10 -3.80 3.10 1.56
CA GLN A 10 -3.34 2.98 0.18
C GLN A 10 -2.87 1.54 -0.05
N ALA A 11 -3.67 0.77 -0.78
CA ALA A 11 -3.38 -0.62 -1.13
C ALA A 11 -3.12 -1.54 0.09
N GLY A 12 -3.82 -1.31 1.20
CA GLY A 12 -3.76 -2.15 2.39
C GLY A 12 -2.59 -1.86 3.32
N VAL A 13 -1.73 -0.89 3.00
CA VAL A 13 -0.55 -0.56 3.82
C VAL A 13 -0.93 -0.19 5.25
N ALA A 14 -1.96 0.64 5.45
CA ALA A 14 -2.39 1.03 6.79
C ALA A 14 -2.94 -0.17 7.57
N CYS A 15 -3.72 -1.04 6.92
CA CYS A 15 -4.21 -2.27 7.54
C CYS A 15 -3.07 -3.23 7.95
N VAL A 16 -2.07 -3.42 7.09
CA VAL A 16 -0.89 -4.23 7.42
C VAL A 16 -0.15 -3.61 8.60
N LEU A 17 0.11 -2.29 8.59
CA LEU A 17 0.76 -1.63 9.71
C LEU A 17 -0.02 -1.82 11.02
N ALA A 18 -1.33 -1.58 11.00
CA ALA A 18 -2.17 -1.72 12.19
C ALA A 18 -2.21 -3.16 12.72
N LYS A 19 -2.28 -4.17 11.82
CA LYS A 19 -2.19 -5.59 12.18
C LYS A 19 -0.92 -5.91 12.97
N TYR A 20 0.24 -5.47 12.49
CA TYR A 20 1.52 -5.79 13.12
C TYR A 20 1.82 -4.92 14.33
N GLN A 21 1.35 -3.66 14.37
CA GLN A 21 1.41 -2.81 15.56
C GLN A 21 0.60 -3.38 16.72
N ARG A 22 -0.59 -3.96 16.47
CA ARG A 22 -1.41 -4.61 17.52
C ARG A 22 -0.72 -5.83 18.16
N ARG A 23 0.27 -6.43 17.50
CA ARG A 23 1.10 -7.50 18.08
C ARG A 23 2.17 -6.98 19.04
N MET A 24 2.45 -5.69 19.02
CA MET A 24 3.44 -5.06 19.87
C MET A 24 2.83 -4.75 21.23
N GLN A 25 3.54 -5.11 22.29
CA GLN A 25 3.09 -4.87 23.65
C GLN A 25 2.80 -3.38 23.87
N GLY A 26 1.61 -3.09 24.40
CA GLY A 26 1.21 -1.73 24.73
C GLY A 26 0.79 -0.88 23.53
N CYS A 27 0.63 -1.43 22.33
CA CYS A 27 0.12 -0.72 21.16
C CYS A 27 -1.33 -1.11 20.85
N GLN A 28 -2.15 -0.11 20.54
CA GLN A 28 -3.47 -0.27 19.95
C GLN A 28 -3.48 0.49 18.64
N SER A 29 -3.94 -0.14 17.56
CA SER A 29 -3.96 0.49 16.24
C SER A 29 -5.25 0.17 15.49
N LYS A 30 -5.83 1.17 14.84
CA LYS A 30 -7.04 1.04 14.01
C LYS A 30 -6.89 1.85 12.72
N VAL A 31 -7.59 1.43 11.68
CA VAL A 31 -7.68 2.13 10.39
C VAL A 31 -9.11 2.62 10.17
N ILE A 32 -9.27 3.87 9.71
CA ILE A 32 -10.58 4.38 9.25
C ILE A 32 -10.53 4.59 7.75
N ILE A 33 -11.52 4.04 7.05
CA ILE A 33 -11.64 4.07 5.60
C ILE A 33 -13.09 4.29 5.18
N THR A 34 -13.34 4.57 3.90
CA THR A 34 -14.70 4.61 3.35
C THR A 34 -15.01 3.36 2.53
N SER A 35 -16.26 2.90 2.57
CA SER A 35 -16.73 1.70 1.85
C SER A 35 -16.48 1.76 0.34
N ASN A 36 -16.64 2.94 -0.26
CA ASN A 36 -16.43 3.15 -1.69
C ASN A 36 -14.97 2.99 -2.16
N ALA A 37 -14.03 2.80 -1.24
CA ALA A 37 -12.62 2.60 -1.56
C ALA A 37 -12.24 1.12 -1.73
N ASP A 38 -13.13 0.17 -1.39
CA ASP A 38 -12.76 -1.26 -1.32
C ASP A 38 -12.92 -2.06 -2.62
N LYS A 39 -12.36 -1.57 -3.71
CA LYS A 39 -12.43 -2.27 -5.00
C LYS A 39 -11.89 -3.72 -4.94
N PHE A 40 -10.92 -3.98 -4.06
CA PHE A 40 -10.22 -5.27 -3.99
C PHE A 40 -10.61 -6.11 -2.76
N GLY A 41 -11.60 -5.73 -1.95
CA GLY A 41 -11.96 -6.47 -0.73
C GLY A 41 -10.83 -6.55 0.32
N ILE A 42 -9.98 -5.53 0.38
CA ILE A 42 -8.92 -5.40 1.37
C ILE A 42 -9.54 -5.12 2.75
N TYR A 43 -10.48 -4.18 2.83
CA TYR A 43 -11.06 -3.81 4.11
C TYR A 43 -12.05 -4.87 4.55
N ASP A 44 -12.80 -5.47 3.63
CA ASP A 44 -13.55 -6.68 3.92
C ASP A 44 -12.65 -7.76 4.54
N PHE A 45 -11.43 -7.96 4.02
CA PHE A 45 -10.47 -8.93 4.59
C PHE A 45 -9.97 -8.57 5.99
N TYR A 46 -9.76 -7.28 6.29
CA TYR A 46 -9.25 -6.80 7.59
C TYR A 46 -10.35 -6.38 8.60
N SER A 47 -11.61 -6.31 8.15
CA SER A 47 -12.80 -5.99 8.96
C SER A 47 -13.69 -7.22 9.19
N SER A 48 -13.65 -8.22 8.31
CA SER A 48 -14.42 -9.45 8.49
C SER A 48 -13.62 -10.40 9.36
N SER A 49 -14.24 -10.84 10.44
CA SER A 49 -13.82 -11.95 11.28
C SER A 49 -13.49 -13.21 10.48
N ASN A 50 -12.24 -13.36 10.04
CA ASN A 50 -11.58 -14.67 10.04
C ASN A 50 -11.09 -15.04 11.47
N ASN A 51 -11.38 -14.19 12.46
CA ASN A 51 -11.39 -14.56 13.87
C ASN A 51 -12.71 -15.23 14.20
N ASN A 52 -12.73 -16.56 14.12
CA ASN A 52 -13.88 -17.41 14.38
C ASN A 52 -14.28 -17.48 15.87
N ASN A 53 -14.15 -16.40 16.65
CA ASN A 53 -14.61 -16.33 18.04
C ASN A 53 -14.86 -14.87 18.48
N ASN A 54 -16.12 -14.59 18.82
CA ASN A 54 -16.65 -13.43 19.56
C ASN A 54 -16.95 -12.13 18.78
N ASN A 55 -18.22 -11.72 18.88
CA ASN A 55 -18.84 -10.48 18.37
C ASN A 55 -18.38 -9.23 19.15
N ASP A 56 -17.08 -9.00 19.29
CA ASP A 56 -16.58 -7.75 19.85
C ASP A 56 -16.13 -6.82 18.71
N ASP A 57 -16.93 -5.76 18.44
CA ASP A 57 -16.62 -4.70 17.46
C ASP A 57 -15.23 -4.05 17.66
N ASN A 58 -14.60 -4.30 18.82
CA ASN A 58 -13.25 -3.83 19.14
C ASN A 58 -12.14 -4.57 18.37
N ASP A 59 -12.36 -5.79 17.89
CA ASP A 59 -11.31 -6.62 17.27
C ASP A 59 -11.04 -6.29 15.80
N ASN A 60 -11.95 -5.59 15.12
CA ASN A 60 -11.73 -5.19 13.72
C ASN A 60 -10.57 -4.21 13.58
N ILE A 61 -9.67 -4.48 12.63
CA ILE A 61 -8.52 -3.60 12.32
C ILE A 61 -9.00 -2.35 11.58
N ALA A 62 -9.89 -2.53 10.62
CA ALA A 62 -10.44 -1.46 9.81
C ALA A 62 -11.90 -1.17 10.18
N ASP A 63 -12.20 0.10 10.46
CA ASP A 63 -13.54 0.63 10.61
C ASP A 63 -13.97 1.28 9.29
N VAL A 64 -14.90 0.62 8.59
CA VAL A 64 -15.39 1.06 7.29
C VAL A 64 -16.58 2.02 7.47
N VAL A 65 -16.38 3.28 7.09
CA VAL A 65 -17.43 4.30 7.10
C VAL A 65 -18.27 4.16 5.83
N ALA A 66 -19.55 3.83 5.99
CA ALA A 66 -20.47 3.60 4.87
C ALA A 66 -20.71 4.87 4.03
N SER A 67 -20.82 6.02 4.70
CA SER A 67 -21.14 7.32 4.10
C SER A 67 -19.89 8.20 3.99
N PRO A 68 -19.45 8.59 2.77
CA PRO A 68 -18.31 9.48 2.60
C PRO A 68 -18.45 10.83 3.30
N GLN A 69 -19.68 11.31 3.51
CA GLN A 69 -19.98 12.57 4.20
C GLN A 69 -19.63 12.48 5.69
N ASP A 70 -19.82 11.30 6.29
CA ASP A 70 -19.55 11.05 7.71
C ASP A 70 -18.08 10.75 8.00
N PHE A 71 -17.27 10.55 6.96
CA PHE A 71 -15.86 10.15 7.08
C PHE A 71 -15.06 11.13 7.93
N VAL A 72 -15.16 12.44 7.65
CA VAL A 72 -14.40 13.47 8.37
C VAL A 72 -14.82 13.51 9.84
N GLY A 73 -16.11 13.52 10.12
CA GLY A 73 -16.64 13.52 11.49
C GLY A 73 -16.19 12.28 12.27
N THR A 74 -16.24 11.10 11.64
CA THR A 74 -15.77 9.84 12.23
C THR A 74 -14.28 9.88 12.54
N CYS A 75 -13.46 10.36 11.60
CA CYS A 75 -12.03 10.54 11.82
C CYS A 75 -11.74 11.45 13.01
N LEU A 76 -12.44 12.60 13.12
CA LEU A 76 -12.28 13.52 14.24
C LEU A 76 -12.67 12.88 15.58
N LYS A 77 -13.82 12.19 15.63
CA LYS A 77 -14.28 11.52 16.85
C LYS A 77 -13.29 10.44 17.32
N ARG A 78 -12.76 9.62 16.41
CA ARG A 78 -11.79 8.58 16.79
C ARG A 78 -10.42 9.15 17.13
N ALA A 79 -10.02 10.25 16.49
CA ALA A 79 -8.77 10.94 16.78
C ALA A 79 -8.70 11.53 18.20
N GLU A 80 -9.84 11.78 18.87
CA GLU A 80 -9.88 12.24 20.26
C GLU A 80 -9.16 11.26 21.21
N LYS A 81 -9.26 9.96 20.97
CA LYS A 81 -8.64 8.89 21.77
C LYS A 81 -7.24 8.48 21.30
N ALA A 82 -6.80 8.96 20.14
CA ALA A 82 -5.49 8.59 19.59
C ALA A 82 -4.38 9.45 20.21
N ASP A 83 -3.20 8.88 20.43
CA ASP A 83 -1.98 9.63 20.75
C ASP A 83 -1.30 10.10 19.45
N VAL A 84 -1.36 9.22 18.44
CA VAL A 84 -0.76 9.41 17.12
C VAL A 84 -1.82 9.22 16.04
N ILE A 85 -1.84 10.13 15.08
CA ILE A 85 -2.72 10.07 13.91
C ILE A 85 -1.85 9.99 12.66
N HIS A 86 -1.88 8.85 11.99
CA HIS A 86 -1.09 8.57 10.80
C HIS A 86 -1.98 8.65 9.55
N VAL A 87 -1.82 9.70 8.77
CA VAL A 87 -2.64 10.01 7.59
C VAL A 87 -1.97 9.47 6.33
N HIS A 88 -2.63 8.57 5.62
CA HIS A 88 -2.14 7.98 4.37
C HIS A 88 -2.75 8.71 3.16
N SER A 89 -1.94 9.37 2.34
CA SER A 89 -2.33 10.05 1.08
C SER A 89 -3.38 11.18 1.17
N ARG A 90 -4.18 11.25 2.24
CA ARG A 90 -5.24 12.24 2.48
C ARG A 90 -4.69 13.49 3.14
N ALA A 91 -3.78 14.17 2.47
CA ALA A 91 -3.15 15.40 2.97
C ALA A 91 -4.17 16.48 3.39
N ASP A 92 -5.36 16.48 2.79
CA ASP A 92 -6.48 17.34 3.17
C ASP A 92 -6.96 17.16 4.62
N MET A 93 -6.73 15.99 5.24
CA MET A 93 -7.09 15.74 6.62
C MET A 93 -6.16 16.43 7.62
N VAL A 94 -4.89 16.67 7.26
CA VAL A 94 -3.89 17.24 8.19
C VAL A 94 -4.29 18.63 8.68
N PRO A 95 -4.66 19.61 7.82
CA PRO A 95 -5.13 20.92 8.30
C PRO A 95 -6.42 20.83 9.14
N ILE A 96 -7.34 19.92 8.80
CA ILE A 96 -8.59 19.72 9.55
C ILE A 96 -8.28 19.23 10.98
N LEU A 97 -7.40 18.23 11.09
CA LEU A 97 -6.97 17.69 12.37
C LEU A 97 -6.18 18.71 13.19
N ARG A 98 -5.25 19.46 12.57
CA ARG A 98 -4.53 20.54 13.26
C ARG A 98 -5.47 21.63 13.77
N LYS A 99 -6.46 22.03 12.96
CA LYS A 99 -7.47 23.02 13.39
C LYS A 99 -8.27 22.52 14.60
N ARG A 100 -8.63 21.24 14.65
CA ARG A 100 -9.41 20.66 15.76
C ARG A 100 -8.58 20.45 17.03
N PHE A 101 -7.36 19.94 16.90
CA PHE A 101 -6.59 19.44 18.03
C PHE A 101 -5.41 20.33 18.43
N GLY A 102 -5.09 21.37 17.66
CA GLY A 102 -3.86 22.15 17.84
C GLY A 102 -2.67 21.20 17.96
N ASP A 103 -1.76 21.49 18.88
CA ASP A 103 -0.56 20.68 19.15
C ASP A 103 -0.75 19.57 20.19
N SER A 104 -1.98 19.12 20.43
CA SER A 104 -2.25 18.03 21.37
C SER A 104 -2.01 16.62 20.86
N LYS A 105 -2.01 16.42 19.54
CA LYS A 105 -1.81 15.11 18.92
C LYS A 105 -0.51 15.10 18.14
N VAL A 106 0.10 13.94 17.94
CA VAL A 106 1.13 13.76 16.90
C VAL A 106 0.43 13.40 15.59
N ILE A 107 0.71 14.14 14.51
CA ILE A 107 0.21 13.83 13.16
C ILE A 107 1.37 13.50 12.23
N VAL A 108 1.32 12.31 11.64
CA VAL A 108 2.25 11.85 10.61
C VAL A 108 1.52 11.83 9.27
N LEU A 109 2.12 12.42 8.23
CA LEU A 109 1.59 12.39 6.87
C LEU A 109 2.45 11.46 6.01
N HIS A 110 1.83 10.47 5.39
CA HIS A 110 2.52 9.44 4.62
C HIS A 110 2.08 9.43 3.16
N TYR A 111 3.03 9.66 2.26
CA TYR A 111 2.82 9.61 0.82
C TYR A 111 3.24 8.28 0.20
N HIS A 112 2.44 7.74 -0.72
CA HIS A 112 2.64 6.40 -1.29
C HIS A 112 2.94 6.37 -2.80
N GLY A 113 2.87 7.52 -3.49
CA GLY A 113 3.20 7.61 -4.90
C GLY A 113 2.54 8.78 -5.60
N THR A 114 1.42 8.52 -6.27
CA THR A 114 0.73 9.50 -7.14
C THR A 114 0.07 10.64 -6.38
N ASP A 115 -0.13 10.48 -5.07
CA ASP A 115 -0.60 11.51 -4.14
C ASP A 115 0.37 12.69 -4.00
N ILE A 116 1.68 12.45 -4.15
CA ILE A 116 2.70 13.51 -4.21
C ILE A 116 3.29 13.70 -5.61
N ARG A 117 3.50 12.62 -6.39
CA ARG A 117 3.98 12.71 -7.78
C ARG A 117 3.00 13.42 -8.72
N GLY A 118 1.70 13.28 -8.44
CA GLY A 118 0.63 13.63 -9.38
C GLY A 118 0.62 12.75 -10.62
N LEU A 119 -0.45 12.88 -11.41
CA LEU A 119 -0.56 12.30 -12.76
C LEU A 119 -0.63 13.44 -13.78
N ARG A 120 0.17 13.34 -14.85
CA ARG A 120 0.01 14.15 -16.06
C ARG A 120 -1.16 13.59 -16.86
N LYS A 121 -1.87 14.46 -17.60
CA LYS A 121 -2.96 14.03 -18.50
C LYS A 121 -2.35 13.13 -19.58
N TYR A 122 -2.61 11.83 -19.50
CA TYR A 122 -2.46 10.92 -20.62
C TYR A 122 -3.84 10.37 -20.96
N SER A 123 -4.19 10.40 -22.23
CA SER A 123 -5.23 9.51 -22.76
C SER A 123 -4.67 8.09 -22.69
N LEU A 124 -5.12 7.30 -21.72
CA LEU A 124 -4.72 5.90 -21.63
C LEU A 124 -5.41 5.15 -22.80
N PRO A 125 -4.69 4.46 -23.70
CA PRO A 125 -5.23 4.07 -25.01
C PRO A 125 -6.38 3.03 -25.02
N HIS A 126 -6.85 2.51 -23.87
CA HIS A 126 -7.70 1.31 -23.84
C HIS A 126 -8.85 1.34 -22.82
N ARG A 127 -9.53 2.48 -22.69
CA ARG A 127 -10.65 2.63 -21.76
C ARG A 127 -11.91 3.13 -22.44
N SER A 128 -13.07 2.79 -21.85
CA SER A 128 -14.31 3.43 -22.26
C SER A 128 -14.24 4.90 -21.90
N ILE A 129 -14.67 5.75 -22.84
CA ILE A 129 -14.66 7.22 -22.72
C ILE A 129 -15.29 7.68 -21.39
N ALA A 130 -16.36 7.01 -20.94
CA ALA A 130 -17.03 7.31 -19.67
C ALA A 130 -16.17 7.04 -18.42
N SER A 131 -15.41 5.94 -18.40
CA SER A 131 -14.52 5.60 -17.28
C SER A 131 -13.33 6.54 -17.21
N ASP A 132 -12.80 6.95 -18.36
CA ASP A 132 -11.73 7.94 -18.45
C ASP A 132 -12.18 9.30 -17.96
N ILE A 133 -13.38 9.73 -18.32
CA ILE A 133 -13.95 11.00 -17.83
C ILE A 133 -14.15 10.95 -16.32
N ALA A 134 -14.70 9.86 -15.76
CA ALA A 134 -14.93 9.73 -14.32
C ALA A 134 -13.63 9.67 -13.51
N ILE A 135 -12.66 8.86 -13.95
CA ILE A 135 -11.35 8.76 -13.31
C ILE A 135 -10.59 10.08 -13.47
N MET A 136 -10.59 10.70 -14.65
CA MET A 136 -9.98 12.01 -14.84
C MET A 136 -10.65 13.09 -14.00
N ALA A 137 -11.97 13.08 -13.83
CA ALA A 137 -12.67 14.03 -12.96
C ALA A 137 -12.25 13.85 -11.49
N ILE A 138 -12.22 12.60 -10.99
CA ILE A 138 -11.78 12.29 -9.61
C ILE A 138 -10.31 12.66 -9.41
N TYR A 139 -9.43 12.27 -10.34
CA TYR A 139 -8.01 12.58 -10.25
C TYR A 139 -7.73 14.07 -10.44
N THR A 140 -8.46 14.76 -11.31
CA THR A 140 -8.32 16.21 -11.51
C THR A 140 -8.82 16.97 -10.29
N ALA A 141 -9.97 16.59 -9.71
CA ALA A 141 -10.47 17.15 -8.46
C ALA A 141 -9.47 16.91 -7.30
N ARG A 142 -8.95 15.68 -7.18
CA ARG A 142 -7.89 15.36 -6.20
C ARG A 142 -6.60 16.11 -6.48
N ARG A 143 -6.19 16.29 -7.74
CA ARG A 143 -4.98 17.03 -8.11
C ARG A 143 -5.10 18.51 -7.79
N ILE A 144 -6.25 19.12 -8.06
CA ILE A 144 -6.52 20.53 -7.75
C ILE A 144 -6.56 20.71 -6.23
N LYS A 145 -7.26 19.82 -5.51
CA LYS A 145 -7.31 19.82 -4.05
C LYS A 145 -5.92 19.62 -3.43
N ASN A 146 -5.15 18.63 -3.90
CA ASN A 146 -3.84 18.27 -3.36
C ASN A 146 -2.75 19.28 -3.73
N ARG A 147 -2.84 19.99 -4.87
CA ARG A 147 -1.85 21.00 -5.26
C ARG A 147 -1.76 22.17 -4.28
N SER A 148 -2.88 22.59 -3.70
CA SER A 148 -2.91 23.66 -2.69
C SER A 148 -2.75 23.12 -1.27
N THR A 149 -3.28 21.92 -0.97
CA THR A 149 -3.24 21.37 0.40
C THR A 149 -1.92 20.69 0.77
N ASN A 150 -1.16 20.13 -0.20
CA ASN A 150 0.06 19.39 0.11
C ASN A 150 1.13 20.23 0.84
N PRO A 151 1.52 21.44 0.38
CA PRO A 151 2.54 22.22 1.08
C PRO A 151 2.10 22.65 2.49
N GLN A 152 0.82 23.00 2.67
CA GLN A 152 0.27 23.36 3.97
C GLN A 152 0.23 22.15 4.91
N ALA A 153 -0.29 21.02 4.44
CA ALA A 153 -0.35 19.77 5.19
C ALA A 153 1.05 19.29 5.61
N GLN A 154 2.02 19.36 4.71
CA GLN A 154 3.42 19.02 4.98
C GLN A 154 4.02 19.88 6.11
N LYS A 155 3.76 21.20 6.09
CA LYS A 155 4.20 22.11 7.17
C LYS A 155 3.50 21.86 8.50
N MET A 156 2.26 21.37 8.45
CA MET A 156 1.38 21.14 9.60
C MET A 156 1.52 19.75 10.22
N ALA A 157 2.17 18.81 9.54
CA ALA A 157 2.47 17.49 10.07
C ALA A 157 3.71 17.55 10.99
N ASP A 158 3.69 16.77 12.06
CA ASP A 158 4.86 16.60 12.94
C ASP A 158 5.97 15.79 12.25
N ARG A 159 5.58 14.93 11.29
CA ARG A 159 6.50 14.22 10.41
C ARG A 159 5.85 13.93 9.05
N VAL A 160 6.64 14.06 8.00
CA VAL A 160 6.31 13.57 6.66
C VAL A 160 7.10 12.30 6.37
N VAL A 161 6.41 11.28 5.89
CA VAL A 161 6.95 9.97 5.53
C VAL A 161 6.64 9.69 4.07
N VAL A 162 7.53 9.00 3.38
CA VAL A 162 7.32 8.57 1.99
C VAL A 162 7.59 7.07 1.84
N ALA A 163 6.79 6.42 0.98
CA ALA A 163 6.80 4.97 0.82
C ALA A 163 7.88 4.43 -0.13
N THR A 164 8.51 5.30 -0.92
CA THR A 164 9.53 4.94 -1.91
C THR A 164 10.60 6.04 -1.97
N PRO A 165 11.89 5.70 -2.16
CA PRO A 165 12.97 6.68 -2.07
C PRO A 165 12.88 7.83 -3.07
N ASP A 166 12.35 7.59 -4.27
CA ASP A 166 12.15 8.60 -5.32
C ASP A 166 11.24 9.76 -4.88
N LEU A 167 10.38 9.54 -3.89
CA LEU A 167 9.47 10.56 -3.39
C LEU A 167 10.15 11.57 -2.46
N LEU A 168 11.36 11.27 -1.95
CA LEU A 168 12.11 12.19 -1.11
C LEU A 168 12.42 13.50 -1.86
N GLU A 169 12.67 13.42 -3.17
CA GLU A 169 12.92 14.60 -4.02
C GLU A 169 11.70 15.53 -4.14
N LEU A 170 10.50 15.00 -3.88
CA LEU A 170 9.24 15.74 -3.97
C LEU A 170 8.69 16.16 -2.59
N ALA A 171 9.26 15.60 -1.53
CA ALA A 171 8.84 15.85 -0.16
C ALA A 171 9.75 16.89 0.52
N PRO A 172 9.33 17.49 1.65
CA PRO A 172 10.18 18.40 2.41
C PRO A 172 11.51 17.72 2.82
N PRO A 173 12.63 18.46 2.96
CA PRO A 173 13.95 17.89 3.27
C PRO A 173 14.01 17.01 4.53
N MET A 174 13.16 17.24 5.52
CA MET A 174 13.10 16.48 6.78
C MET A 174 12.22 15.21 6.70
N SER A 175 11.76 14.86 5.51
CA SER A 175 10.93 13.67 5.28
C SER A 175 11.74 12.40 5.41
N VAL A 176 11.10 11.33 5.85
CA VAL A 176 11.75 10.03 6.07
C VAL A 176 11.18 8.99 5.14
N TYR A 177 12.03 8.18 4.52
CA TYR A 177 11.61 7.01 3.75
C TYR A 177 11.26 5.84 4.68
N VAL A 178 10.06 5.29 4.53
CA VAL A 178 9.61 4.07 5.19
C VAL A 178 9.06 3.11 4.12
N PRO A 179 9.64 1.91 3.93
CA PRO A 179 9.15 0.96 2.94
C PRO A 179 7.71 0.51 3.22
N ASN A 180 6.97 0.15 2.18
CA ASN A 180 5.65 -0.46 2.34
C ASN A 180 5.79 -1.87 2.92
N PRO A 181 5.05 -2.23 3.98
CA PRO A 181 5.07 -3.58 4.52
C PRO A 181 4.33 -4.57 3.61
N VAL A 182 4.69 -5.84 3.68
CA VAL A 182 3.93 -6.95 3.09
C VAL A 182 3.30 -7.78 4.20
N ASP A 183 2.02 -8.13 4.10
CA ASP A 183 1.43 -9.06 5.06
C ASP A 183 1.90 -10.49 4.78
N VAL A 184 3.02 -10.87 5.37
CA VAL A 184 3.67 -12.18 5.15
C VAL A 184 2.91 -13.37 5.75
N ASP A 185 1.91 -13.12 6.61
CA ASP A 185 1.01 -14.19 7.05
C ASP A 185 0.03 -14.59 5.93
N HIS A 186 -0.37 -13.62 5.12
CA HIS A 186 -1.32 -13.78 4.02
C HIS A 186 -0.60 -14.13 2.71
N PHE A 187 0.40 -13.33 2.34
CA PHE A 187 1.26 -13.57 1.20
C PHE A 187 2.44 -14.44 1.61
N ARG A 188 2.29 -15.73 1.37
CA ARG A 188 3.30 -16.75 1.63
C ARG A 188 3.29 -17.80 0.53
N PRO A 189 4.37 -18.57 0.35
CA PRO A 189 4.39 -19.64 -0.63
C PRO A 189 3.26 -20.63 -0.38
N ILE A 190 2.49 -20.95 -1.42
CA ILE A 190 1.45 -21.98 -1.32
C ILE A 190 2.18 -23.32 -1.18
N ARG A 191 2.01 -24.00 -0.05
CA ARG A 191 2.48 -25.37 0.11
C ARG A 191 1.77 -26.22 -0.94
N LYS A 192 2.51 -26.76 -1.91
CA LYS A 192 1.98 -27.84 -2.76
C LYS A 192 1.62 -28.99 -1.81
N ASN A 193 0.39 -29.49 -1.86
CA ASN A 193 -0.03 -30.60 -1.01
C ASN A 193 0.94 -31.79 -1.22
N PRO A 194 1.57 -32.33 -0.17
CA PRO A 194 2.37 -33.56 -0.28
C PRO A 194 1.50 -34.79 -0.59
N ALA A 195 0.17 -34.67 -0.54
CA ALA A 195 -0.77 -35.73 -0.89
C ALA A 195 -0.83 -36.04 -2.41
N ALA A 196 -0.15 -35.27 -3.26
CA ALA A 196 0.13 -35.64 -4.64
C ALA A 196 1.46 -36.41 -4.72
N GLY A 197 1.51 -37.58 -4.10
CA GLY A 197 2.54 -38.61 -4.29
C GLY A 197 3.97 -38.18 -4.01
N GLU A 198 4.54 -38.67 -2.91
CA GLU A 198 5.99 -38.85 -2.78
C GLU A 198 6.53 -39.58 -4.02
N ARG A 199 7.12 -38.82 -4.94
CA ARG A 199 8.19 -39.33 -5.81
C ARG A 199 9.48 -38.77 -5.27
N THR A 200 10.11 -39.63 -4.47
CA THR A 200 11.52 -39.74 -4.18
C THR A 200 12.45 -38.97 -5.14
N GLY A 201 13.25 -38.04 -4.58
CA GLY A 201 14.66 -37.89 -4.94
C GLY A 201 15.02 -37.45 -6.37
N GLN A 202 14.25 -36.54 -6.97
CA GLN A 202 14.66 -35.88 -8.21
C GLN A 202 14.76 -34.37 -7.99
N SER A 203 15.93 -33.84 -8.32
CA SER A 203 16.29 -32.42 -8.28
C SER A 203 15.18 -31.52 -8.82
N ASP A 204 14.99 -30.37 -8.18
CA ASP A 204 14.08 -29.29 -8.61
C ASP A 204 14.38 -28.70 -10.00
N ASP A 205 15.36 -29.26 -10.70
CA ASP A 205 15.75 -28.99 -12.07
C ASP A 205 15.33 -30.17 -12.96
N GLU A 206 14.07 -30.18 -13.43
CA GLU A 206 13.61 -30.76 -14.71
C GLU A 206 12.09 -30.95 -14.68
N ASP A 207 11.36 -29.84 -14.68
CA ASP A 207 9.97 -29.84 -15.11
C ASP A 207 9.96 -29.33 -16.56
N ASN A 208 10.32 -30.23 -17.48
CA ASN A 208 10.47 -30.04 -18.94
C ASN A 208 9.15 -29.72 -19.68
N ASN A 209 8.17 -29.17 -18.96
CA ASN A 209 6.96 -28.57 -19.53
C ASN A 209 6.58 -27.27 -18.79
N SER A 210 7.61 -26.58 -18.27
CA SER A 210 7.55 -25.31 -17.56
C SER A 210 6.82 -24.25 -18.39
N SER A 211 5.58 -23.97 -18.04
CA SER A 211 4.88 -22.74 -18.40
C SER A 211 5.86 -21.55 -18.35
N THR A 212 6.26 -21.06 -19.52
CA THR A 212 7.09 -19.86 -19.72
C THR A 212 6.28 -18.60 -19.41
N LYS A 213 5.09 -18.73 -18.82
CA LYS A 213 4.19 -17.61 -18.58
C LYS A 213 4.64 -16.77 -17.40
N ALA A 214 4.86 -15.49 -17.67
CA ALA A 214 5.01 -14.46 -16.66
C ALA A 214 3.75 -13.59 -16.62
N LEU A 215 3.41 -13.09 -15.44
CA LEU A 215 2.26 -12.22 -15.22
C LEU A 215 2.70 -10.76 -15.19
N THR A 216 1.90 -9.87 -15.77
CA THR A 216 1.86 -8.45 -15.37
C THR A 216 0.41 -7.97 -15.28
N PHE A 217 0.20 -6.85 -14.58
CA PHE A 217 -1.13 -6.29 -14.42
C PHE A 217 -1.33 -5.00 -15.21
N ASN A 218 -2.44 -4.94 -15.95
CA ASN A 218 -3.01 -3.67 -16.36
C ASN A 218 -3.75 -3.04 -15.16
N THR A 219 -3.41 -1.80 -14.83
CA THR A 219 -3.95 -1.04 -13.68
C THR A 219 -4.34 0.37 -14.10
N GLU A 220 -4.97 1.12 -13.20
CA GLU A 220 -5.48 2.46 -13.50
C GLU A 220 -4.43 3.50 -13.84
N THR A 221 -3.17 3.23 -13.49
CA THR A 221 -2.06 4.16 -13.67
C THR A 221 -0.96 3.61 -14.57
N ALA A 222 -1.11 2.38 -15.09
CA ALA A 222 -0.10 1.74 -15.92
C ALA A 222 -0.21 2.24 -17.37
N ASP A 223 0.93 2.57 -17.96
CA ASP A 223 1.07 2.76 -19.40
C ASP A 223 1.44 1.41 -20.03
N LEU A 224 0.41 0.62 -20.38
CA LEU A 224 0.62 -0.74 -20.88
C LEU A 224 1.43 -0.77 -22.18
N GLN A 225 1.29 0.25 -23.04
CA GLN A 225 2.04 0.30 -24.30
C GLN A 225 3.55 0.42 -24.02
N LEU A 226 3.95 1.32 -23.12
CA LEU A 226 5.35 1.44 -22.71
C LEU A 226 5.86 0.19 -22.00
N VAL A 227 5.02 -0.44 -21.18
CA VAL A 227 5.36 -1.72 -20.49
C VAL A 227 5.64 -2.82 -21.51
N MET A 228 4.76 -3.02 -22.49
CA MET A 228 4.93 -4.05 -23.53
C MET A 228 6.16 -3.77 -24.39
N GLN A 229 6.34 -2.54 -24.86
CA GLN A 229 7.53 -2.15 -25.63
C GLN A 229 8.83 -2.36 -24.85
N HIS A 230 8.83 -2.10 -23.54
CA HIS A 230 9.98 -2.34 -22.69
C HIS A 230 10.25 -3.84 -22.55
N PHE A 231 9.21 -4.63 -22.26
CA PHE A 231 9.33 -6.07 -22.11
C PHE A 231 9.85 -6.74 -23.37
N GLU A 232 9.30 -6.41 -24.55
CA GLU A 232 9.77 -6.95 -25.84
C GLU A 232 11.26 -6.66 -26.09
N LYS A 233 11.72 -5.44 -25.76
CA LYS A 233 13.13 -5.06 -25.89
C LYS A 233 14.06 -5.82 -24.95
N SER A 234 13.56 -6.29 -23.81
CA SER A 234 14.37 -7.03 -22.83
C SER A 234 14.72 -8.46 -23.29
N ARG A 235 14.04 -8.99 -24.32
CA ARG A 235 14.27 -10.34 -24.89
C ARG A 235 14.26 -11.46 -23.85
N LEU A 236 13.43 -11.31 -22.83
CA LEU A 236 13.27 -12.30 -21.77
C LEU A 236 12.59 -13.57 -22.30
N PRO A 237 12.94 -14.76 -21.79
CA PRO A 237 12.42 -16.04 -22.27
C PRO A 237 11.02 -16.36 -21.68
N TYR A 238 10.18 -15.34 -21.48
CA TYR A 238 8.85 -15.50 -20.91
C TYR A 238 7.77 -15.06 -21.90
N GLU A 239 6.68 -15.82 -21.95
CA GLU A 239 5.42 -15.39 -22.54
C GLU A 239 4.71 -14.47 -21.53
N LEU A 240 4.50 -13.20 -21.86
CA LEU A 240 3.89 -12.25 -20.93
C LEU A 240 2.37 -12.28 -21.03
N GLU A 241 1.72 -12.72 -19.95
CA GLU A 241 0.28 -12.60 -19.76
C GLU A 241 -0.04 -11.26 -19.07
N VAL A 242 -0.90 -10.47 -19.70
CA VAL A 242 -1.40 -9.21 -19.14
C VAL A 242 -2.80 -9.44 -18.57
N TYR A 243 -2.91 -9.42 -17.24
CA TYR A 243 -4.20 -9.52 -16.58
C TYR A 243 -4.79 -8.14 -16.27
N ASP A 244 -6.04 -7.90 -16.68
CA ASP A 244 -6.70 -6.60 -16.53
C ASP A 244 -7.49 -6.48 -15.21
N ARG A 245 -6.82 -5.93 -14.17
CA ARG A 245 -7.44 -5.65 -12.86
C ARG A 245 -8.39 -4.45 -12.88
N THR A 246 -8.45 -3.70 -13.98
CA THR A 246 -9.41 -2.62 -14.13
C THR A 246 -10.81 -3.14 -14.44
N LYS A 247 -10.89 -4.28 -15.14
CA LYS A 247 -12.13 -4.98 -15.50
C LYS A 247 -12.48 -6.11 -14.55
N ASN A 248 -11.49 -6.94 -14.20
CA ASN A 248 -11.69 -8.15 -13.39
C ASN A 248 -10.87 -8.04 -12.10
N PRO A 249 -11.32 -7.30 -11.08
CA PRO A 249 -10.58 -7.16 -9.83
C PRO A 249 -10.41 -8.52 -9.12
N ILE A 250 -9.19 -8.83 -8.72
CA ILE A 250 -8.88 -9.97 -7.86
C ILE A 250 -9.07 -9.51 -6.42
N ARG A 251 -9.87 -10.26 -5.63
CA ARG A 251 -10.04 -9.96 -4.20
C ARG A 251 -8.72 -10.19 -3.46
N TYR A 252 -8.46 -9.39 -2.43
CA TYR A 252 -7.22 -9.41 -1.67
C TYR A 252 -6.96 -10.79 -1.05
N GLY A 253 -8.01 -11.41 -0.50
CA GLY A 253 -7.97 -12.77 0.04
C GLY A 253 -7.54 -13.83 -0.99
N ASP A 254 -7.92 -13.65 -2.26
CA ASP A 254 -7.63 -14.62 -3.34
C ASP A 254 -6.29 -14.35 -4.05
N MET A 255 -5.66 -13.21 -3.78
CA MET A 255 -4.45 -12.78 -4.49
C MET A 255 -3.30 -13.79 -4.37
N PRO A 256 -2.98 -14.38 -3.19
CA PRO A 256 -1.93 -15.40 -3.10
C PRO A 256 -2.21 -16.61 -4.01
N ALA A 257 -3.45 -17.14 -3.98
CA ALA A 257 -3.88 -18.26 -4.80
C ALA A 257 -3.81 -17.94 -6.30
N PHE A 258 -4.18 -16.72 -6.68
CA PHE A 258 -4.06 -16.23 -8.05
C PHE A 258 -2.59 -16.16 -8.50
N LEU A 259 -1.72 -15.54 -7.70
CA LEU A 259 -0.30 -15.40 -8.00
C LEU A 259 0.38 -16.76 -8.12
N GLY A 260 0.01 -17.74 -7.28
CA GLY A 260 0.56 -19.10 -7.30
C GLY A 260 0.37 -19.88 -8.61
N LYS A 261 -0.42 -19.36 -9.56
CA LYS A 261 -0.57 -19.92 -10.92
C LYS A 261 0.61 -19.59 -11.84
N TYR A 262 1.44 -18.61 -11.49
CA TYR A 262 2.52 -18.09 -12.33
C TYR A 262 3.88 -18.38 -11.70
N ARG A 263 4.91 -18.51 -12.55
CA ARG A 263 6.31 -18.67 -12.09
C ARG A 263 7.02 -17.34 -11.88
N ALA A 264 6.65 -16.33 -12.67
CA ALA A 264 7.27 -15.02 -12.65
C ALA A 264 6.23 -13.89 -12.73
N TYR A 265 6.56 -12.76 -12.12
CA TYR A 265 5.83 -11.50 -12.24
C TYR A 265 6.75 -10.42 -12.82
N VAL A 266 6.32 -9.75 -13.87
CA VAL A 266 7.04 -8.66 -14.54
C VAL A 266 6.58 -7.33 -13.97
N ASP A 267 7.48 -6.65 -13.24
CA ASP A 267 7.23 -5.37 -12.56
C ASP A 267 7.86 -4.19 -13.31
N ILE A 268 7.46 -4.00 -14.56
CA ILE A 268 7.82 -2.81 -15.33
C ILE A 268 6.69 -1.80 -15.17
N ARG A 269 7.01 -0.59 -14.70
CA ARG A 269 6.00 0.44 -14.43
C ARG A 269 6.45 1.79 -14.92
N TYR A 270 5.55 2.46 -15.64
CA TYR A 270 5.73 3.84 -16.08
C TYR A 270 4.69 4.73 -15.41
N VAL A 271 5.14 5.85 -14.85
CA VAL A 271 4.27 6.94 -14.40
C VAL A 271 4.81 8.25 -14.95
N ASN A 272 3.94 9.01 -15.59
CA ASN A 272 4.31 10.28 -16.23
C ASN A 272 5.45 10.15 -17.27
N GLY A 273 5.45 9.05 -18.03
CA GLY A 273 6.50 8.73 -19.00
C GLY A 273 7.85 8.33 -18.40
N LYS A 274 7.97 8.28 -17.06
CA LYS A 274 9.18 7.86 -16.36
C LYS A 274 9.00 6.44 -15.83
N VAL A 275 10.03 5.61 -16.02
CA VAL A 275 10.08 4.28 -15.40
C VAL A 275 10.26 4.43 -13.89
N LEU A 276 9.46 3.69 -13.10
CA LEU A 276 9.63 3.61 -11.66
C LEU A 276 10.65 2.53 -11.34
N GLN A 277 11.67 2.89 -10.56
CA GLN A 277 12.81 2.01 -10.29
C GLN A 277 12.64 1.14 -9.05
N ASN A 278 11.71 1.49 -8.17
CA ASN A 278 11.37 0.71 -6.99
C ASN A 278 10.42 -0.44 -7.37
N GLN A 279 10.35 -1.47 -6.52
CA GLN A 279 9.35 -2.54 -6.65
C GLN A 279 7.95 -2.05 -6.30
N SER A 280 6.93 -2.56 -6.99
CA SER A 280 5.52 -2.32 -6.67
C SER A 280 5.08 -3.11 -5.45
N LYS A 281 3.95 -2.69 -4.86
CA LYS A 281 3.32 -3.47 -3.79
C LYS A 281 3.03 -4.91 -4.23
N THR A 282 2.50 -5.08 -5.44
CA THR A 282 2.24 -6.40 -6.03
C THR A 282 3.52 -7.21 -6.24
N ALA A 283 4.61 -6.58 -6.69
CA ALA A 283 5.88 -7.28 -6.85
C ALA A 283 6.40 -7.83 -5.51
N LEU A 284 6.30 -7.02 -4.44
CA LEU A 284 6.67 -7.45 -3.10
C LEU A 284 5.76 -8.60 -2.61
N GLU A 285 4.46 -8.52 -2.87
CA GLU A 285 3.50 -9.60 -2.59
C GLU A 285 3.81 -10.89 -3.37
N ALA A 286 4.19 -10.77 -4.65
CA ALA A 286 4.59 -11.89 -5.49
C ALA A 286 5.88 -12.55 -4.97
N LEU A 287 6.88 -11.76 -4.56
CA LEU A 287 8.10 -12.26 -3.92
C LEU A 287 7.79 -13.00 -2.61
N ALA A 288 6.88 -12.47 -1.79
CA ALA A 288 6.44 -13.12 -0.56
C ALA A 288 5.71 -14.45 -0.83
N CYS A 289 4.97 -14.54 -1.95
CA CYS A 289 4.39 -15.80 -2.44
C CYS A 289 5.41 -16.75 -3.11
N GLY A 290 6.69 -16.38 -3.21
CA GLY A 290 7.75 -17.21 -3.79
C GLY A 290 7.88 -17.15 -5.31
N LEU A 291 7.22 -16.18 -5.98
CA LEU A 291 7.41 -15.96 -7.42
C LEU A 291 8.75 -15.27 -7.67
N LYS A 292 9.32 -15.52 -8.86
CA LYS A 292 10.38 -14.66 -9.40
C LYS A 292 9.78 -13.30 -9.79
N VAL A 293 10.41 -12.21 -9.43
CA VAL A 293 10.05 -10.87 -9.93
C VAL A 293 11.12 -10.36 -10.86
N ILE A 294 10.69 -9.89 -12.03
CA ILE A 294 11.55 -9.31 -13.05
C ILE A 294 11.35 -7.80 -13.03
N ASP A 295 12.40 -7.06 -12.74
CA ASP A 295 12.34 -5.60 -12.66
C ASP A 295 12.55 -4.91 -14.03
N TYR A 296 12.50 -3.58 -14.02
CA TYR A 296 12.70 -2.73 -15.20
C TYR A 296 14.10 -2.79 -15.84
N ARG A 297 15.07 -3.47 -15.22
CA ARG A 297 16.40 -3.74 -15.80
C ARG A 297 16.56 -5.20 -16.18
N ALA A 298 15.47 -5.97 -16.19
CA ALA A 298 15.47 -7.42 -16.39
C ALA A 298 16.24 -8.20 -15.30
N ASN A 299 16.49 -7.60 -14.12
CA ASN A 299 17.04 -8.36 -13.00
C ASN A 299 15.95 -9.26 -12.41
N VAL A 300 16.36 -10.45 -12.00
CA VAL A 300 15.48 -11.44 -11.37
C VAL A 300 15.66 -11.40 -9.86
N HIS A 301 14.59 -11.09 -9.15
CA HIS A 301 14.49 -11.12 -7.69
C HIS A 301 13.72 -12.38 -7.29
N THR A 302 14.19 -13.08 -6.26
CA THR A 302 13.60 -14.38 -5.84
C THR A 302 13.14 -14.40 -4.39
N ARG A 303 13.40 -13.33 -3.64
CA ARG A 303 13.04 -13.21 -2.22
C ARG A 303 12.51 -11.82 -1.92
N LEU A 304 11.58 -11.74 -0.98
CA LEU A 304 11.13 -10.45 -0.44
C LEU A 304 12.32 -9.76 0.23
N PRO A 305 12.65 -8.51 -0.13
CA PRO A 305 13.73 -7.79 0.54
C PRO A 305 13.40 -7.59 2.03
N PRO A 306 14.36 -7.81 2.95
CA PRO A 306 14.11 -7.81 4.39
C PRO A 306 13.62 -6.46 4.91
N GLU A 307 13.92 -5.35 4.24
CA GLU A 307 13.40 -4.02 4.57
C GLU A 307 11.87 -3.91 4.44
N HIS A 308 11.22 -4.83 3.73
CA HIS A 308 9.77 -4.90 3.60
C HIS A 308 9.10 -5.80 4.65
N ASP A 309 9.86 -6.31 5.62
CA ASP A 309 9.33 -7.05 6.75
C ASP A 309 8.32 -6.20 7.54
N PRO A 310 7.07 -6.66 7.69
CA PRO A 310 6.01 -5.86 8.29
C PRO A 310 6.24 -5.57 9.77
N LEU A 311 6.86 -6.48 10.52
CA LEU A 311 7.12 -6.28 11.95
C LEU A 311 8.23 -5.24 12.16
N GLY A 312 9.33 -5.34 11.40
CA GLY A 312 10.42 -4.39 11.41
C GLY A 312 9.97 -2.97 11.04
N ILE A 313 9.14 -2.83 10.00
CA ILE A 313 8.57 -1.54 9.60
C ILE A 313 7.65 -0.98 10.69
N ALA A 314 6.73 -1.80 11.21
CA ALA A 314 5.83 -1.37 12.27
C ALA A 314 6.61 -0.92 13.52
N SER A 315 7.69 -1.63 13.88
CA SER A 315 8.51 -1.33 15.05
C SER A 315 9.26 -0.02 14.87
N ARG A 316 9.83 0.19 13.67
CA ARG A 316 10.50 1.46 13.32
C ARG A 316 9.54 2.65 13.39
N LEU A 317 8.30 2.48 12.92
CA LEU A 317 7.27 3.52 13.01
C LEU A 317 6.86 3.79 14.46
N VAL A 318 6.64 2.76 15.28
CA VAL A 318 6.32 2.92 16.71
C VAL A 318 7.45 3.64 17.45
N GLY A 319 8.71 3.29 17.21
CA GLY A 319 9.86 4.01 17.77
C GLY A 319 9.88 5.49 17.37
N MET A 320 9.60 5.79 16.09
CA MET A 320 9.47 7.17 15.63
C MET A 320 8.31 7.90 16.32
N TYR A 321 7.18 7.24 16.57
CA TYR A 321 6.04 7.84 17.28
C TYR A 321 6.39 8.21 18.72
N HIS A 322 7.06 7.33 19.45
CA HIS A 322 7.53 7.61 20.80
C HIS A 322 8.45 8.83 20.82
N ASN A 323 9.42 8.91 19.92
CA ASN A 323 10.31 10.06 19.83
C ASN A 323 9.54 11.38 19.54
N LEU A 324 8.53 11.34 18.67
CA LEU A 324 7.71 12.52 18.39
C LEU A 324 6.87 12.94 19.60
N LEU A 325 6.29 11.98 20.34
CA LEU A 325 5.51 12.25 21.55
C LEU A 325 6.39 12.86 22.65
N GLU A 326 7.58 12.31 22.89
CA GLU A 326 8.55 12.82 23.87
C GLU A 326 8.97 14.26 23.55
N ASN A 327 9.36 14.52 22.30
CA ASN A 327 9.74 15.86 21.85
C ASN A 327 8.59 16.88 22.03
N LYS A 328 7.34 16.44 21.83
CA LYS A 328 6.17 17.30 21.99
C LYS A 328 5.84 17.57 23.45
N GLY A 329 6.01 16.57 24.32
CA GLY A 329 5.93 16.72 25.78
C GLY A 329 6.95 17.71 26.31
N ALA A 330 8.21 17.60 25.87
CA ALA A 330 9.29 18.51 26.28
C ALA A 330 8.99 19.98 25.92
N ARG A 331 8.48 20.26 24.71
CA ARG A 331 8.12 21.62 24.29
C ARG A 331 6.99 22.24 25.12
N ARG A 332 6.07 21.42 25.62
CA ARG A 332 4.96 21.90 26.47
C ARG A 332 5.39 22.30 27.88
N LEU A 333 6.48 21.72 28.38
CA LEU A 333 7.03 22.06 29.69
C LEU A 333 7.88 23.33 29.66
N GLN A 334 8.22 23.83 28.47
CA GLN A 334 9.05 25.03 28.26
C GLN A 334 8.24 26.30 27.92
N LEU A 335 6.91 26.20 27.78
CA LEU A 335 5.97 27.29 27.47
C LEU A 335 5.10 27.60 28.68
#